data_AF-A0A2D7CKF9-F1
#
_entry.id   AF-A0A2D7CKF9-F1
#
_cell.length_a   1.000
_cell.length_b   1.000
_cell.length_c   1.000
_cell.angle_alpha   90.00
_cell.angle_beta   90.00
_cell.angle_gamma   90.00
#
_symmetry.space_group_name_H-M   'P 1'
#
loop_
_entity.id
_entity.type
_entity.pdbx_description
1 polymer ?
#
loop_
_entity_poly.entity_id
_entity_poly.type
_entity_poly.pdbx_seq_one_letter_code
_entity_poly.pdbx_strand_id
1 'polypeptide(L)'
;MYLKLPPTVFRVVWPILYSLLVVVATLFYVYPPTNPAIAKATEWLFWLGIGLNLIWPTIYFRLQWKSMATVISFFMLLLAVSTLVLFAKSDSSVQWVNFTLFSFYTGWIFFATVLLVVNTPYEKMMLCVENNKKNFRI
;
A
#
# COMPACT_ATOMS: atom_id res chain seq x y z
N MET A 1 -0.37 18.45 -13.26
CA MET A 1 0.55 18.78 -12.14
C MET A 1 1.30 17.51 -11.79
N TYR A 2 2.61 17.43 -12.06
CA TYR A 2 3.40 16.22 -11.81
C TYR A 2 3.83 16.20 -10.33
N LEU A 3 3.18 15.38 -9.51
CA LEU A 3 3.70 15.09 -8.17
C LEU A 3 4.77 14.00 -8.28
N LYS A 4 6.04 14.40 -8.33
CA LYS A 4 7.20 13.50 -8.21
C LYS A 4 7.81 13.68 -6.84
N LEU A 5 7.77 12.64 -6.01
CA LEU A 5 8.55 12.63 -4.77
C LEU A 5 10.01 12.27 -5.06
N PRO A 6 10.95 12.90 -4.34
CA PRO A 6 12.34 12.49 -4.36
C PRO A 6 12.47 11.01 -3.95
N PRO A 7 13.31 10.21 -4.62
CA PRO A 7 13.57 8.81 -4.25
C PRO A 7 14.01 8.64 -2.79
N THR A 8 14.65 9.66 -2.21
CA THR A 8 15.08 9.71 -0.80
C THR A 8 13.90 9.55 0.17
N VAL A 9 12.74 10.14 -0.14
CA VAL A 9 11.56 10.05 0.75
C VAL A 9 11.11 8.61 0.90
N PHE A 10 11.04 7.85 -0.20
CA PHE A 10 10.68 6.45 -0.16
C PHE A 10 11.66 5.62 0.68
N ARG A 11 12.97 5.90 0.57
CA ARG A 11 14.00 5.17 1.34
C ARG A 11 13.92 5.40 2.84
N VAL A 12 13.38 6.53 3.28
CA VAL A 12 13.24 6.86 4.71
C VAL A 12 11.89 6.39 5.26
N VAL A 13 10.81 6.63 4.52
CA VAL A 13 9.46 6.32 5.01
C VAL A 13 9.22 4.82 5.14
N TRP A 14 9.66 4.01 4.17
CA TRP A 14 9.42 2.56 4.20
C TRP A 14 10.03 1.85 5.43
N PRO A 15 11.30 2.04 5.80
CA PRO A 15 11.86 1.45 7.01
C PRO A 15 11.11 1.84 8.30
N ILE A 16 10.67 3.10 8.41
CA ILE A 16 9.89 3.57 9.56
C ILE A 16 8.56 2.82 9.60
N LEU A 17 7.84 2.76 8.48
CA LEU A 17 6.57 2.04 8.39
C LEU A 17 6.72 0.55 8.69
N TYR A 18 7.75 -0.11 8.16
CA TYR A 18 8.01 -1.52 8.46
C TYR A 18 8.33 -1.75 9.93
N SER A 19 9.06 -0.84 10.57
CA SER A 19 9.31 -0.91 12.02
C SER A 19 8.01 -0.80 12.81
N LEU A 20 7.11 0.11 12.43
CA LEU A 20 5.79 0.22 13.04
C LEU A 20 4.94 -1.04 12.84
N LEU A 21 4.99 -1.64 11.64
CA LEU A 21 4.27 -2.89 11.36
C LEU A 21 4.77 -4.05 12.21
N VAL A 22 6.08 -4.13 12.49
CA VAL A 22 6.62 -5.13 13.43
C VAL A 22 6.02 -4.92 14.82
N VAL A 23 5.99 -3.67 15.33
CA VAL A 23 5.38 -3.36 16.63
C VAL A 23 3.90 -3.75 16.66
N VAL A 24 3.14 -3.42 15.60
CA VAL A 24 1.72 -3.81 15.47
C VAL A 24 1.55 -5.33 15.51
N ALA A 25 2.38 -6.07 14.76
CA ALA A 25 2.34 -7.52 14.76
C ALA A 25 2.66 -8.09 16.15
N THR A 26 3.72 -7.60 16.80
CA THR A 26 4.09 -8.03 18.15
C THR A 26 2.96 -7.79 19.14
N LEU A 27 2.38 -6.59 19.16
CA LEU A 27 1.26 -6.26 20.05
C LEU A 27 0.03 -7.12 19.77
N PHE A 28 -0.26 -7.40 18.50
CA PHE A 28 -1.36 -8.28 18.12
C PHE A 28 -1.19 -9.72 18.61
N TYR A 29 0.03 -10.26 18.59
CA TYR A 29 0.30 -11.62 19.09
C TYR A 29 0.38 -11.71 20.62
N VAL A 30 0.87 -10.66 21.29
CA VAL A 30 0.95 -10.62 22.77
C VAL A 30 -0.42 -10.36 23.39
N TYR A 31 -1.24 -9.50 22.75
CA TYR A 31 -2.57 -9.12 23.21
C TYR A 31 -3.61 -9.41 22.13
N PRO A 32 -3.84 -10.69 21.81
CA PRO A 32 -4.78 -11.06 20.76
C PRO A 32 -6.21 -10.65 21.11
N PRO A 33 -7.06 -10.34 20.11
CA PRO A 33 -8.49 -10.16 20.33
C PRO A 33 -9.09 -11.42 20.98
N THR A 34 -10.06 -11.27 21.89
CA THR A 34 -10.73 -12.42 22.52
C THR A 34 -11.61 -13.16 21.52
N ASN A 35 -12.15 -12.43 20.54
CA ASN A 35 -12.96 -13.01 19.47
C ASN A 35 -12.05 -13.70 18.42
N PRO A 36 -12.09 -15.04 18.29
CA PRO A 36 -11.20 -15.77 17.40
C PRO A 36 -11.47 -15.49 15.91
N ALA A 37 -12.71 -15.12 15.54
CA ALA A 37 -13.04 -14.78 14.17
C ALA A 37 -12.39 -13.46 13.75
N ILE A 38 -12.39 -12.46 14.64
CA ILE A 38 -11.72 -11.17 14.41
C ILE A 38 -10.21 -11.37 14.38
N ALA A 39 -9.65 -12.14 15.30
CA ALA A 39 -8.22 -12.44 15.33
C ALA A 39 -7.76 -13.07 14.00
N LYS A 40 -8.41 -14.16 13.58
CA LYS A 40 -8.06 -14.86 12.34
C LYS A 40 -8.22 -13.98 11.10
N ALA A 41 -9.32 -13.22 11.01
CA ALA A 41 -9.55 -12.33 9.87
C ALA A 41 -8.51 -11.20 9.81
N THR A 42 -8.16 -10.61 10.95
CA THR A 42 -7.16 -9.53 11.04
C THR A 42 -5.79 -10.04 10.65
N GLU A 43 -5.38 -11.20 11.17
CA GLU A 43 -4.11 -11.83 10.84
C GLU A 43 -4.01 -12.13 9.34
N TRP A 44 -5.05 -12.72 8.76
CA TRP A 44 -5.08 -13.04 7.33
C TRP A 44 -4.96 -11.79 6.46
N LEU A 45 -5.75 -10.75 6.75
CA LEU A 45 -5.73 -9.49 6.00
C LEU A 45 -4.39 -8.77 6.15
N PHE A 46 -3.80 -8.78 7.35
CA PHE A 46 -2.51 -8.19 7.64
C PHE A 46 -1.39 -8.84 6.82
N TRP A 47 -1.27 -10.16 6.88
CA TRP A 47 -0.23 -10.89 6.14
C TRP A 47 -0.44 -10.86 4.64
N LEU A 48 -1.68 -10.95 4.15
CA LEU A 48 -1.98 -10.80 2.73
C LEU A 48 -1.60 -9.39 2.23
N GLY A 49 -1.91 -8.36 3.02
CA GLY A 49 -1.55 -6.98 2.72
C GLY A 49 -0.04 -6.77 2.63
N ILE A 50 0.73 -7.35 3.56
CA ILE A 50 2.20 -7.32 3.53
C ILE A 50 2.76 -8.12 2.35
N GLY A 51 2.21 -9.30 2.07
CA GLY A 51 2.62 -10.13 0.93
C GLY A 51 2.47 -9.38 -0.40
N LEU A 52 1.31 -8.72 -0.61
CA LEU A 52 1.11 -7.86 -1.77
C LEU A 52 2.05 -6.65 -1.78
N ASN A 53 2.33 -6.07 -0.61
CA ASN A 53 3.30 -4.97 -0.48
C ASN A 53 4.71 -5.36 -0.95
N LEU A 54 5.16 -6.58 -0.66
CA LEU A 54 6.46 -7.08 -1.10
C LEU A 54 6.51 -7.39 -2.60
N ILE A 55 5.39 -7.85 -3.18
CA ILE A 55 5.29 -8.15 -4.61
C ILE A 55 5.20 -6.87 -5.46
N TRP A 56 4.55 -5.83 -4.93
CA TRP A 56 4.27 -4.59 -5.66
C TRP A 56 5.50 -3.92 -6.30
N PRO A 57 6.65 -3.72 -5.62
CA PRO A 57 7.86 -3.14 -6.22
C PRO A 57 8.37 -3.95 -7.41
N THR A 58 8.27 -5.28 -7.38
CA THR A 58 8.68 -6.13 -8.49
C THR A 58 7.82 -5.88 -9.72
N ILE A 59 6.50 -5.78 -9.54
CA ILE A 59 5.57 -5.52 -10.64
C ILE A 59 5.76 -4.11 -11.21
N TYR A 60 5.95 -3.11 -10.34
CA TYR A 60 6.11 -1.73 -10.76
C TYR A 60 7.48 -1.46 -11.42
N PHE A 61 8.59 -1.86 -10.78
CA PHE A 61 9.94 -1.53 -11.24
C PHE A 61 10.52 -2.55 -12.21
N ARG A 62 10.34 -3.86 -11.96
CA ARG A 62 10.96 -4.91 -12.79
C ARG A 62 10.13 -5.25 -14.01
N LEU A 63 8.83 -5.47 -13.83
CA LEU A 63 7.93 -5.80 -14.96
C LEU A 63 7.43 -4.55 -15.70
N GLN A 64 7.56 -3.35 -15.11
CA GLN A 64 7.08 -2.09 -15.69
C GLN A 64 5.56 -2.10 -15.99
N TRP A 65 4.80 -2.98 -15.35
CA TRP A 65 3.35 -3.12 -15.56
C TRP A 65 2.58 -2.14 -14.67
N LYS A 66 2.63 -0.86 -15.03
CA LYS A 66 2.10 0.22 -14.18
C LYS A 66 0.60 0.15 -13.93
N SER A 67 -0.18 -0.28 -14.93
CA SER A 67 -1.62 -0.52 -14.75
C SER A 67 -1.89 -1.62 -13.72
N MET A 68 -1.14 -2.73 -13.79
CA MET A 68 -1.27 -3.83 -12.82
C MET A 68 -0.81 -3.41 -11.43
N ALA A 69 0.30 -2.66 -11.33
CA ALA A 69 0.76 -2.09 -10.07
C ALA A 69 -0.29 -1.15 -9.46
N THR A 70 -1.06 -0.43 -10.28
CA THR A 70 -2.16 0.45 -9.82
C THR A 70 -3.28 -0.37 -9.21
N VAL A 71 -3.74 -1.42 -9.91
CA VAL A 71 -4.76 -2.34 -9.40
C VAL A 71 -4.31 -2.98 -8.09
N ILE A 72 -3.07 -3.46 -8.01
CA ILE A 72 -2.52 -4.06 -6.78
C ILE A 72 -2.46 -3.04 -5.65
N SER A 73 -2.07 -1.79 -5.92
CA SER A 73 -2.05 -0.73 -4.92
C SER A 73 -3.45 -0.46 -4.34
N PHE A 74 -4.49 -0.48 -5.19
CA PHE A 74 -5.88 -0.40 -4.73
C PHE A 74 -6.28 -1.59 -3.86
N PHE A 75 -5.93 -2.81 -4.25
CA PHE A 75 -6.18 -4.00 -3.42
C PHE A 75 -5.47 -3.92 -2.07
N MET A 76 -4.21 -3.50 -2.05
CA MET A 76 -3.46 -3.27 -0.82
C MET A 76 -4.13 -2.22 0.07
N LEU A 77 -4.63 -1.13 -0.50
CA LEU A 77 -5.38 -0.11 0.23
C LEU A 77 -6.66 -0.69 0.85
N LEU A 78 -7.43 -1.48 0.09
CA LEU A 78 -8.64 -2.13 0.60
C LEU A 78 -8.34 -3.08 1.76
N LEU A 79 -7.27 -3.87 1.67
CA LEU A 79 -6.83 -4.74 2.74
C LEU A 79 -6.40 -3.95 3.98
N ALA A 80 -5.65 -2.86 3.79
CA ALA A 80 -5.21 -2.00 4.89
C ALA A 80 -6.40 -1.33 5.61
N VAL A 81 -7.36 -0.79 4.86
CA VAL A 81 -8.59 -0.21 5.43
C VAL A 81 -9.41 -1.29 6.15
N SER A 82 -9.56 -2.47 5.56
CA SER A 82 -10.29 -3.58 6.20
C SER A 82 -9.63 -4.03 7.50
N THR A 83 -8.29 -4.08 7.53
CA THR A 83 -7.51 -4.39 8.74
C THR A 83 -7.72 -3.31 9.81
N LEU A 84 -7.71 -2.02 9.45
CA LEU A 84 -8.03 -0.94 10.39
C LEU A 84 -9.43 -1.07 10.99
N VAL A 85 -10.43 -1.40 10.17
CA VAL A 85 -11.81 -1.59 10.63
C VAL A 85 -11.88 -2.74 11.64
N LEU A 86 -11.13 -3.82 11.43
CA LEU A 86 -11.06 -4.92 12.39
C LEU A 86 -10.31 -4.53 13.67
N PHE A 87 -9.24 -3.74 13.60
CA PHE A 87 -8.61 -3.19 14.82
C PHE A 87 -9.57 -2.31 15.61
N ALA A 88 -10.39 -1.49 14.94
CA ALA A 88 -11.40 -0.66 15.60
C ALA A 88 -12.53 -1.48 16.25
N LYS A 89 -12.82 -2.68 15.74
CA LYS A 89 -13.82 -3.62 16.27
C LYS A 89 -13.25 -4.66 17.22
N SER A 90 -11.93 -4.73 17.36
CA SER A 90 -11.27 -5.60 18.33
C SER A 90 -11.67 -5.18 19.74
N ASP A 91 -11.59 -6.13 20.65
CA ASP A 91 -11.81 -5.99 22.09
C ASP A 91 -10.49 -6.06 22.89
N SER A 92 -9.35 -6.03 22.19
CA SER A 92 -8.02 -6.09 22.80
C SER A 92 -7.68 -4.80 23.56
N SER A 93 -7.02 -4.93 24.71
CA SER A 93 -6.57 -3.79 25.53
C SER A 93 -5.66 -2.80 24.79
N VAL A 94 -4.96 -3.26 23.76
CA VAL A 94 -4.03 -2.46 22.93
C VAL A 94 -4.62 -2.05 21.57
N GLN A 95 -5.92 -2.27 21.35
CA GLN A 95 -6.57 -2.01 20.05
C GLN A 95 -6.31 -0.59 19.52
N TRP A 96 -6.35 0.42 20.39
CA TRP A 96 -6.15 1.82 20.02
C TRP A 96 -4.72 2.10 19.56
N VAL A 97 -3.74 1.44 20.19
CA VAL A 97 -2.33 1.55 19.79
C VAL A 97 -2.14 0.92 18.42
N ASN A 98 -2.61 -0.31 18.21
CA ASN A 98 -2.53 -0.99 16.92
C ASN A 98 -3.24 -0.21 15.80
N PHE A 99 -4.44 0.30 16.08
CA PHE A 99 -5.18 1.15 15.15
C PHE A 99 -4.38 2.39 14.76
N THR A 100 -3.84 3.11 15.76
CA THR A 100 -3.08 4.35 15.53
C THR A 100 -1.79 4.09 14.74
N LEU A 101 -0.99 3.11 15.14
CA LEU A 101 0.26 2.78 14.46
C LEU A 101 0.01 2.30 13.02
N PHE A 102 -0.98 1.43 12.83
CA PHE A 102 -1.33 0.92 11.51
C PHE A 102 -1.96 1.98 10.61
N SER A 103 -2.59 3.02 11.17
CA SER A 103 -3.15 4.13 10.39
C SER A 103 -2.09 4.93 9.62
N PHE A 104 -0.87 5.06 10.15
CA PHE A 104 0.25 5.67 9.42
C PHE A 104 0.61 4.87 8.17
N TYR A 105 0.64 3.54 8.29
CA TYR A 105 0.84 2.66 7.14
C TYR A 105 -0.30 2.80 6.13
N THR A 106 -1.56 2.72 6.56
CA THR A 106 -2.71 2.87 5.65
C THR A 106 -2.71 4.23 4.96
N GLY A 107 -2.42 5.31 5.70
CA GLY A 107 -2.34 6.66 5.14
C GLY A 107 -1.26 6.78 4.08
N TRP A 108 -0.11 6.14 4.27
CA TRP A 108 0.93 6.08 3.26
C TRP A 108 0.51 5.27 2.02
N ILE A 109 -0.14 4.12 2.19
CA ILE A 109 -0.65 3.31 1.06
C ILE A 109 -1.71 4.08 0.27
N PHE A 110 -2.57 4.84 0.95
CA PHE A 110 -3.53 5.72 0.30
C PHE A 110 -2.81 6.77 -0.56
N PHE A 111 -1.85 7.48 0.04
CA PHE A 111 -1.05 8.48 -0.66
C PHE A 111 -0.30 7.88 -1.86
N ALA A 112 0.35 6.73 -1.70
CA ALA A 112 1.05 6.03 -2.77
C ALA A 112 0.11 5.62 -3.91
N THR A 113 -1.09 5.15 -3.58
CA THR A 113 -2.12 4.81 -4.57
C THR A 113 -2.54 6.04 -5.37
N VAL A 114 -2.79 7.17 -4.71
CA VAL A 114 -3.14 8.44 -5.38
C VAL A 114 -2.04 8.88 -6.33
N LEU A 115 -0.77 8.87 -5.89
CA LEU A 115 0.37 9.20 -6.75
C LEU A 115 0.45 8.32 -7.98
N LEU A 116 0.20 7.03 -7.81
CA LEU A 116 0.27 6.07 -8.88
C LEU A 116 -0.84 6.33 -9.91
N VAL A 117 -2.07 6.52 -9.46
CA VAL A 117 -3.21 6.86 -10.33
C VAL A 117 -2.97 8.15 -11.11
N VAL A 118 -2.52 9.21 -10.45
CA VAL A 118 -2.25 10.51 -11.10
C VAL A 118 -1.15 10.39 -12.16
N ASN A 119 -0.15 9.53 -11.95
CA ASN A 119 0.97 9.35 -12.87
C ASN A 119 0.71 8.31 -13.99
N THR A 120 -0.32 7.47 -13.88
CA THR A 120 -0.62 6.40 -14.86
C THR A 120 -1.11 6.89 -16.24
N PRO A 121 -1.99 7.92 -16.38
CA PRO A 121 -2.52 8.31 -17.69
C PRO A 121 -1.53 9.08 -18.60
N TYR A 122 -0.45 9.66 -18.07
CA TYR A 122 0.46 10.51 -18.87
C TYR A 122 1.39 9.73 -19.82
N GLU A 123 1.72 8.47 -19.52
CA GLU A 123 2.59 7.68 -20.40
C GLU A 123 1.91 7.20 -21.68
N LYS A 124 0.61 6.87 -21.61
CA LYS A 124 -0.14 6.48 -22.81
C LYS A 124 -0.27 7.63 -23.81
N MET A 125 -0.38 8.88 -23.33
CA MET A 125 -0.37 10.05 -24.22
C MET A 125 1.01 10.31 -24.83
N MET A 126 2.11 10.22 -24.06
CA MET A 126 3.44 10.44 -24.64
C MET A 126 3.82 9.37 -25.68
N LEU A 127 3.52 8.09 -25.45
CA LEU A 127 3.73 7.04 -26.44
C LEU A 127 2.89 7.26 -27.71
N CYS A 128 1.66 7.76 -27.57
CA CYS A 128 0.80 8.08 -28.71
C CYS A 128 1.32 9.29 -29.51
N VAL A 129 1.76 10.36 -28.83
CA VAL A 129 2.33 11.55 -29.48
C VAL A 129 3.66 11.23 -30.16
N GLU A 130 4.50 10.40 -29.54
CA GLU A 130 5.81 10.03 -30.08
C GLU A 130 5.69 9.10 -31.30
N ASN A 131 4.74 8.15 -31.29
CA ASN A 131 4.42 7.35 -32.47
C ASN A 131 3.80 8.18 -33.60
N ASN A 132 2.93 9.14 -33.29
CA ASN A 132 2.39 10.03 -34.32
C ASN A 132 3.49 10.92 -34.92
N LYS A 133 4.42 11.46 -34.13
CA LYS A 133 5.55 12.24 -34.66
C LYS A 133 6.46 11.43 -35.59
N LYS A 134 6.58 10.12 -35.41
CA LYS A 134 7.31 9.24 -36.34
C LYS A 134 6.56 9.00 -37.64
N ASN A 135 5.23 8.86 -37.60
CA ASN A 135 4.40 8.68 -38.79
C ASN A 135 4.22 9.96 -39.65
N PHE A 136 4.41 11.14 -39.08
CA PHE A 136 4.36 12.43 -39.80
C PHE A 136 5.72 12.92 -40.31
N ARG A 137 6.80 12.16 -40.12
CA ARG A 137 8.07 12.36 -40.84
C ARG A 137 8.11 11.42 -42.04
N ILE A 138 7.31 11.72 -43.06
CA ILE A 138 7.44 11.18 -44.41
C ILE A 138 7.51 12.38 -45.35
#